data_AF-A0A7W4E9V6-F1
#
_entry.id   AF-A0A7W4E9V6-F1
#
_cell.length_a   1.000
_cell.length_b   1.000
_cell.length_c   1.000
_cell.angle_alpha   90.00
_cell.angle_beta   90.00
_cell.angle_gamma   90.00
#
_symmetry.space_group_name_H-M   'P 1'
#
loop_
_entity.id
_entity.type
_entity.pdbx_description
1 polymer ?
#
loop_
_entity_poly.entity_id
_entity_poly.type
_entity_poly.pdbx_seq_one_letter_code
_entity_poly.pdbx_strand_id
1 'polypeptide(L)'
;MSVVVTHPHKALGAVALDTLKAAKEEASKDPGSKDSLRGQSRKVGSIPLMRRRWIHLALAASYTVDNGRHSSHKWSKHFEYEGSAVFSPKKRIREYEPELEKCIAASVGFGDERPGERPAKTTPLNGQYHIYTIAIHCKTPFSPEEVFYIGTICVYSPPERDGKKCISLDVSPLYDLFLDWCVNRKTMRSMRDHCVDELHRFAKQLGIDKKHQAVSKLDLEPDRETDLHLVAPPH
;
A
#
# COMPACT_ATOMS: atom_id res chain seq x y z
N MET A 1 7.88 23.36 -15.25
CA MET A 1 7.24 22.08 -14.86
C MET A 1 8.29 21.25 -14.16
N SER A 2 8.06 20.73 -12.94
CA SER A 2 8.97 19.75 -12.35
C SER A 2 8.76 18.41 -13.08
N VAL A 3 9.86 17.80 -13.54
CA VAL A 3 9.81 16.45 -14.11
C VAL A 3 9.61 15.48 -12.95
N VAL A 4 8.61 14.59 -13.07
CA VAL A 4 8.38 13.51 -12.10
C VAL A 4 8.88 12.21 -12.70
N VAL A 5 9.80 11.56 -12.02
CA VAL A 5 10.36 10.25 -12.34
C VAL A 5 9.66 9.20 -11.49
N THR A 6 9.36 8.06 -12.11
CA THR A 6 8.69 6.94 -11.49
C THR A 6 9.48 5.67 -11.73
N HIS A 7 9.00 4.58 -11.13
CA HIS A 7 9.61 3.27 -11.26
C HIS A 7 9.77 2.82 -12.72
N PRO A 8 10.93 2.24 -13.13
CA PRO A 8 11.14 1.74 -14.49
C PRO A 8 10.10 0.69 -14.92
N HIS A 9 9.61 -0.12 -13.97
CA HIS A 9 8.45 -0.97 -14.16
C HIS A 9 7.19 -0.10 -14.33
N LYS A 10 6.81 0.12 -15.58
CA LYS A 10 5.71 1.00 -16.01
C LYS A 10 4.41 0.80 -15.21
N ALA A 11 4.08 -0.43 -14.80
CA ALA A 11 2.87 -0.68 -13.99
C ALA A 11 3.00 -0.16 -12.55
N LEU A 12 4.16 -0.32 -11.90
CA LEU A 12 4.40 0.18 -10.54
C LEU A 12 4.48 1.71 -10.56
N GLY A 13 5.12 2.28 -11.58
CA GLY A 13 5.16 3.71 -11.80
C GLY A 13 3.76 4.32 -12.02
N ALA A 14 2.89 3.63 -12.77
CA ALA A 14 1.51 4.08 -12.97
C ALA A 14 0.70 4.05 -11.66
N VAL A 15 0.78 2.97 -10.87
CA VAL A 15 0.14 2.93 -9.53
C VAL A 15 0.64 4.07 -8.65
N ALA A 16 1.95 4.36 -8.65
CA ALA A 16 2.54 5.43 -7.86
C ALA A 16 1.99 6.81 -8.24
N LEU A 17 1.87 7.10 -9.55
CA LEU A 17 1.32 8.36 -10.07
C LEU A 17 -0.16 8.53 -9.76
N ASP A 18 -0.95 7.47 -9.97
CA ASP A 18 -2.39 7.55 -9.75
C ASP A 18 -2.70 7.67 -8.25
N THR A 19 -1.90 7.04 -7.38
CA THR A 19 -1.92 7.27 -5.93
C THR A 19 -1.63 8.74 -5.59
N LEU A 20 -0.59 9.33 -6.17
CA LEU A 20 -0.24 10.73 -5.94
C LEU A 20 -1.36 11.68 -6.41
N LYS A 21 -1.92 11.45 -7.61
CA LYS A 21 -3.02 12.26 -8.17
C LYS A 21 -4.26 12.17 -7.29
N ALA A 22 -4.65 10.95 -6.91
CA ALA A 22 -5.81 10.71 -6.05
C ALA A 22 -5.63 11.39 -4.68
N ALA A 23 -4.48 11.21 -4.04
CA ALA A 23 -4.21 11.84 -2.74
C ALA A 23 -4.19 13.37 -2.81
N LYS A 24 -3.67 13.96 -3.90
CA LYS A 24 -3.69 15.42 -4.10
C LYS A 24 -5.09 15.95 -4.39
N GLU A 25 -5.88 15.27 -5.22
CA GLU A 25 -7.26 15.67 -5.51
C GLU A 25 -8.12 15.62 -4.24
N GLU A 26 -8.04 14.54 -3.46
CA GLU A 26 -8.80 14.41 -2.21
C GLU A 26 -8.34 15.42 -1.15
N ALA A 27 -7.04 15.73 -1.05
CA ALA A 27 -6.55 16.78 -0.17
C ALA A 27 -6.99 18.20 -0.59
N SER A 28 -7.38 18.39 -1.85
CA SER A 28 -7.89 19.67 -2.37
C SER A 28 -9.39 19.84 -2.19
N LYS A 29 -10.12 18.77 -1.86
CA LYS A 29 -11.53 18.85 -1.52
C LYS A 29 -11.68 19.43 -0.11
N ASP A 30 -12.70 20.27 0.06
CA ASP A 30 -13.01 21.01 1.30
C ASP A 30 -12.86 20.11 2.55
N PRO A 31 -12.16 20.53 3.63
CA PRO A 31 -12.03 19.75 4.87
C PRO A 31 -13.36 19.31 5.50
N GLY A 32 -14.50 19.87 5.07
CA GLY A 32 -15.84 19.39 5.40
C GLY A 32 -16.30 18.13 4.67
N SER A 33 -15.49 17.58 3.76
CA SER A 33 -15.76 16.32 3.06
C SER A 33 -15.91 15.16 4.06
N LYS A 34 -17.07 14.50 4.05
CA LYS A 34 -17.44 13.42 4.97
C LYS A 34 -16.59 12.15 4.84
N ASP A 35 -15.68 12.09 3.87
CA ASP A 35 -14.88 10.89 3.58
C ASP A 35 -13.38 11.18 3.66
N SER A 36 -12.95 11.72 4.81
CA SER A 36 -11.56 12.12 5.12
C SER A 36 -10.49 11.03 4.92
N LEU A 37 -10.89 9.79 4.67
CA LEU A 37 -10.02 8.63 4.55
C LEU A 37 -9.76 8.22 3.10
N ARG A 38 -10.41 8.84 2.11
CA ARG A 38 -10.32 8.45 0.69
C ARG A 38 -8.95 8.76 0.06
N GLY A 39 -8.28 9.83 0.51
CA GLY A 39 -6.94 10.17 0.10
C GLY A 39 -6.24 11.03 1.15
N GLN A 40 -5.00 10.69 1.50
CA GLN A 40 -4.22 11.38 2.52
C GLN A 40 -2.79 11.63 2.03
N SER A 41 -2.25 12.80 2.34
CA SER A 41 -0.89 13.19 2.00
C SER A 41 -0.20 13.75 3.23
N ARG A 42 0.92 13.15 3.62
CA ARG A 42 1.61 13.50 4.87
C ARG A 42 3.10 13.61 4.65
N LYS A 43 3.71 14.63 5.23
CA LYS A 43 5.17 14.76 5.27
C LYS A 43 5.74 13.79 6.32
N VAL A 44 6.68 12.95 5.92
CA VAL A 44 7.26 11.89 6.78
C VAL A 44 8.74 12.07 7.09
N GLY A 45 9.35 13.06 6.44
CA GLY A 45 10.70 13.47 6.74
C GLY A 45 11.01 14.81 6.09
N SER A 46 11.92 15.56 6.71
CA SER A 46 12.66 16.60 6.02
C SER A 46 13.99 16.83 6.69
N ILE A 47 15.02 16.93 5.86
CA ILE A 47 16.25 17.62 6.24
C ILE A 47 16.14 19.03 5.67
N PRO A 48 16.36 20.09 6.47
CA PRO A 48 16.45 21.45 5.94
C PRO A 48 17.38 21.49 4.72
N LEU A 49 16.93 22.10 3.63
CA LEU A 49 17.67 22.27 2.37
C LEU A 49 18.07 21.01 1.59
N MET A 50 17.81 19.78 2.04
CA MET A 50 18.42 18.59 1.42
C MET A 50 17.44 17.57 0.82
N ARG A 51 16.37 17.13 1.51
CA ARG A 51 15.33 16.22 0.92
C ARG A 51 14.02 16.37 1.68
N ARG A 52 12.90 16.46 0.97
CA ARG A 52 11.54 16.41 1.56
C ARG A 52 10.84 15.13 1.10
N ARG A 53 10.19 14.43 2.02
CA ARG A 53 9.47 13.19 1.73
C ARG A 53 8.03 13.27 2.19
N TRP A 54 7.13 12.78 1.35
CA TRP A 54 5.71 12.62 1.66
C TRP A 54 5.28 11.19 1.43
N ILE A 55 4.39 10.69 2.28
CA ILE A 55 3.62 9.48 2.02
C ILE A 55 2.24 9.91 1.54
N HIS A 56 1.80 9.25 0.48
CA HIS A 56 0.49 9.37 -0.11
C HIS A 56 -0.25 8.06 0.07
N LEU A 57 -1.45 8.12 0.64
CA LEU A 57 -2.38 7.01 0.78
C LEU A 57 -3.60 7.34 -0.06
N ALA A 58 -4.07 6.41 -0.89
CA ALA A 58 -5.28 6.62 -1.69
C ALA A 58 -6.13 5.35 -1.77
N LEU A 59 -7.45 5.48 -1.69
CA LEU A 59 -8.38 4.39 -1.96
C LEU A 59 -8.31 4.03 -3.44
N ALA A 60 -7.88 2.81 -3.75
CA ALA A 60 -7.80 2.30 -5.11
C ALA A 60 -9.07 1.55 -5.51
N ALA A 61 -9.57 0.66 -4.66
CA ALA A 61 -10.73 -0.17 -4.94
C ALA A 61 -11.50 -0.54 -3.69
N SER A 62 -12.77 -0.92 -3.88
CA SER A 62 -13.57 -1.61 -2.87
C SER A 62 -14.35 -2.75 -3.49
N TYR A 63 -14.58 -3.80 -2.71
CA TYR A 63 -15.37 -4.96 -3.12
C TYR A 63 -15.97 -5.64 -1.89
N THR A 64 -16.90 -6.56 -2.11
CA THR A 64 -17.48 -7.40 -1.06
C THR A 64 -17.17 -8.86 -1.34
N VAL A 65 -16.94 -9.62 -0.28
CA VAL A 65 -16.88 -11.08 -0.34
C VAL A 65 -18.13 -11.63 0.35
N ASP A 66 -18.83 -12.51 -0.33
CA ASP A 66 -19.95 -13.26 0.25
C ASP A 66 -19.80 -14.75 -0.10
N ASN A 67 -19.77 -15.58 0.93
CA ASN A 67 -19.52 -17.02 0.86
C ASN A 67 -18.31 -17.38 -0.01
N GLY A 68 -17.21 -16.65 0.19
CA GLY A 68 -15.95 -16.82 -0.55
C GLY A 68 -15.96 -16.33 -2.00
N ARG A 69 -17.06 -15.69 -2.46
CA ARG A 69 -17.16 -15.10 -3.81
C ARG A 69 -16.97 -13.59 -3.75
N HIS A 70 -16.03 -13.08 -4.54
CA HIS A 70 -15.80 -11.65 -4.71
C HIS A 70 -16.85 -11.02 -5.62
N SER A 71 -17.35 -9.86 -5.24
CA SER A 71 -18.08 -8.97 -6.14
C SER A 71 -17.14 -8.36 -7.18
N SER A 72 -17.73 -7.76 -8.22
CA SER A 72 -16.98 -6.81 -9.05
C SER A 72 -16.38 -5.69 -8.19
N HIS A 73 -15.15 -5.31 -8.52
CA HIS A 73 -14.44 -4.24 -7.83
C HIS A 73 -14.98 -2.88 -8.28
N LYS A 74 -15.29 -2.02 -7.31
CA LYS A 74 -15.57 -0.60 -7.53
C LYS A 74 -14.25 0.17 -7.41
N TRP A 75 -13.70 0.56 -8.55
CA TRP A 75 -12.42 1.29 -8.62
C TRP A 75 -12.63 2.79 -8.40
N SER A 76 -11.63 3.44 -7.82
CA SER A 76 -11.58 4.90 -7.79
C SER A 76 -11.18 5.44 -9.15
N LYS A 77 -11.75 6.59 -9.55
CA LYS A 77 -11.55 7.27 -10.85
C LYS A 77 -10.11 7.25 -11.38
N HIS A 78 -9.11 7.57 -10.55
CA HIS A 78 -7.70 7.61 -10.98
C HIS A 78 -7.14 6.23 -11.35
N PHE A 79 -7.69 5.17 -10.74
CA PHE A 79 -7.30 3.79 -11.00
C PHE A 79 -8.23 3.10 -12.02
N GLU A 80 -9.29 3.77 -12.49
CA GLU A 80 -10.20 3.25 -13.50
C GLU A 80 -9.55 3.20 -14.90
N TYR A 81 -8.54 4.03 -15.17
CA TYR A 81 -7.99 4.23 -16.50
C TYR A 81 -7.34 2.96 -17.08
N GLU A 82 -7.90 2.50 -18.20
CA GLU A 82 -7.46 1.32 -18.98
C GLU A 82 -6.62 1.74 -20.19
N GLY A 83 -5.50 2.41 -19.93
CA GLY A 83 -4.42 2.48 -20.92
C GLY A 83 -3.90 1.07 -21.28
N SER A 84 -3.01 0.99 -22.27
CA SER A 84 -2.39 -0.26 -22.77
C SER A 84 -2.31 -1.39 -21.74
N ALA A 85 -3.01 -2.50 -22.02
CA ALA A 85 -3.24 -3.65 -21.13
C ALA A 85 -1.98 -4.30 -20.54
N VAL A 86 -0.80 -4.01 -21.10
CA VAL A 86 0.49 -4.54 -20.66
C VAL A 86 0.94 -3.90 -19.34
N PHE A 87 0.41 -2.73 -18.95
CA PHE A 87 0.86 -1.96 -17.77
C PHE A 87 -0.29 -1.44 -16.90
N SER A 88 -1.32 -2.25 -16.68
CA SER A 88 -2.52 -1.83 -15.92
C SER A 88 -2.24 -1.72 -14.41
N PRO A 89 -2.46 -0.53 -13.78
CA PRO A 89 -2.45 -0.37 -12.33
C PRO A 89 -3.40 -1.32 -11.61
N LYS A 90 -4.60 -1.55 -12.17
CA LYS A 90 -5.60 -2.47 -11.61
C LYS A 90 -5.07 -3.89 -11.50
N LYS A 91 -4.47 -4.40 -12.58
CA LYS A 91 -3.91 -5.76 -12.61
C LYS A 91 -2.81 -5.89 -11.56
N ARG A 92 -1.94 -4.89 -11.45
CA ARG A 92 -0.85 -4.92 -10.47
C ARG A 92 -1.35 -4.88 -9.03
N ILE A 93 -2.37 -4.08 -8.71
CA ILE A 93 -2.97 -4.04 -7.37
C ILE A 93 -3.61 -5.40 -7.01
N ARG A 94 -4.30 -6.03 -7.97
CA ARG A 94 -4.94 -7.34 -7.80
C ARG A 94 -3.99 -8.47 -7.44
N GLU A 95 -2.73 -8.40 -7.87
CA GLU A 95 -1.72 -9.41 -7.54
C GLU A 95 -1.44 -9.50 -6.03
N TYR A 96 -1.71 -8.43 -5.26
CA TYR A 96 -1.49 -8.39 -3.81
C TYR A 96 -2.75 -8.77 -2.99
N GLU A 97 -3.94 -8.79 -3.60
CA GLU A 97 -5.22 -9.05 -2.90
C GLU A 97 -5.24 -10.39 -2.12
N PRO A 98 -4.79 -11.53 -2.67
CA PRO A 98 -4.89 -12.81 -1.96
C PRO A 98 -4.10 -12.84 -0.65
N GLU A 99 -2.90 -12.24 -0.63
CA GLU A 99 -2.05 -12.22 0.57
C GLU A 99 -2.63 -11.25 1.62
N LEU A 100 -3.20 -10.13 1.19
CA LEU A 100 -3.89 -9.19 2.06
C LEU A 100 -5.10 -9.84 2.75
N GLU A 101 -5.92 -10.56 1.99
CA GLU A 101 -7.10 -11.30 2.50
C GLU A 101 -6.70 -12.41 3.46
N LYS A 102 -5.67 -13.19 3.11
CA LYS A 102 -5.14 -14.25 3.96
C LYS A 102 -4.63 -13.69 5.29
N CYS A 103 -3.93 -12.55 5.28
CA CYS A 103 -3.47 -11.88 6.50
C CYS A 103 -4.64 -11.42 7.39
N ILE A 104 -5.71 -10.91 6.77
CA ILE A 104 -6.95 -10.54 7.48
C ILE A 104 -7.60 -11.77 8.11
N ALA A 105 -7.78 -12.85 7.34
CA ALA A 105 -8.40 -14.09 7.80
C ALA A 105 -7.62 -14.74 8.95
N ALA A 106 -6.28 -14.74 8.86
CA ALA A 106 -5.41 -15.23 9.92
C ALA A 106 -5.58 -14.41 11.21
N SER A 107 -5.63 -13.08 11.12
CA SER A 107 -5.75 -12.19 12.30
C SER A 107 -7.02 -12.41 13.11
N VAL A 108 -8.13 -12.80 12.46
CA VAL A 108 -9.40 -13.12 13.14
C VAL A 108 -9.35 -14.51 13.80
N GLY A 109 -8.60 -15.46 13.24
CA GLY A 109 -8.44 -16.80 13.81
C GLY A 109 -7.66 -16.85 15.13
N PHE A 110 -6.83 -15.85 15.42
CA PHE A 110 -6.02 -15.79 16.65
C PHE A 110 -6.80 -15.38 17.92
N GLY A 111 -8.10 -15.10 17.81
CA GLY A 111 -8.90 -14.59 18.92
C GLY A 111 -9.35 -15.62 19.96
N ASP A 112 -9.67 -16.85 19.55
CA ASP A 112 -10.44 -17.79 20.39
C ASP A 112 -10.04 -19.29 20.26
N GLU A 113 -9.01 -19.65 19.50
CA GLU A 113 -8.67 -21.08 19.30
C GLU A 113 -7.59 -21.58 20.28
N ARG A 114 -7.95 -22.60 21.06
CA ARG A 114 -7.04 -23.41 21.88
C ARG A 114 -5.93 -24.01 21.00
N PRO A 115 -4.71 -24.21 21.53
CA PRO A 115 -3.61 -24.77 20.75
C PRO A 115 -3.97 -26.20 20.30
N GLY A 116 -4.11 -26.43 18.99
CA GLY A 116 -4.23 -27.77 18.43
C GLY A 116 -5.11 -27.94 17.19
N GLU A 117 -6.05 -27.04 16.90
CA GLU A 117 -6.99 -27.24 15.80
C GLU A 117 -7.24 -25.98 14.96
N ARG A 118 -6.51 -25.87 13.83
CA ARG A 118 -7.01 -25.61 12.46
C ARG A 118 -5.97 -24.90 11.60
N PRO A 119 -5.90 -25.21 10.29
CA PRO A 119 -5.13 -24.41 9.36
C PRO A 119 -5.72 -23.00 9.29
N ALA A 120 -4.87 -21.98 9.21
CA ALA A 120 -5.28 -20.61 8.93
C ALA A 120 -6.32 -20.63 7.80
N LYS A 121 -7.50 -20.04 8.02
CA LYS A 121 -8.52 -19.94 6.96
C LYS A 121 -7.87 -19.29 5.75
N THR A 122 -7.67 -20.08 4.69
CA THR A 122 -7.18 -19.59 3.39
C THR A 122 -8.29 -18.92 2.60
N THR A 123 -9.53 -19.05 3.06
CA THR A 123 -10.70 -18.41 2.47
C THR A 123 -10.85 -16.98 2.99
N PRO A 124 -11.15 -16.01 2.12
CA PRO A 124 -11.45 -14.65 2.54
C PRO A 124 -12.69 -14.62 3.43
N LEU A 125 -12.69 -13.71 4.41
CA LEU A 125 -13.83 -13.50 5.30
C LEU A 125 -14.97 -12.82 4.56
N ASN A 126 -16.22 -13.16 4.87
CA ASN A 126 -17.38 -12.45 4.34
C ASN A 126 -17.41 -11.01 4.86
N GLY A 127 -17.67 -10.03 4.00
CA GLY A 127 -17.71 -8.61 4.37
C GLY A 127 -17.19 -7.69 3.28
N GLN A 128 -16.94 -6.44 3.65
CA GLN A 128 -16.48 -5.40 2.73
C GLN A 128 -14.97 -5.17 2.86
N TYR A 129 -14.30 -5.08 1.73
CA TYR A 129 -12.86 -4.86 1.62
C TYR A 129 -12.60 -3.54 0.90
N HIS A 130 -11.61 -2.79 1.40
CA HIS A 130 -11.14 -1.56 0.80
C HIS A 130 -9.62 -1.63 0.63
N ILE A 131 -9.17 -1.47 -0.61
CA ILE A 131 -7.75 -1.51 -0.97
C ILE A 131 -7.24 -0.08 -1.11
N TYR A 132 -6.21 0.24 -0.34
CA TYR A 132 -5.50 1.51 -0.36
C TYR A 132 -4.07 1.31 -0.84
N THR A 133 -3.60 2.17 -1.73
CA THR A 133 -2.21 2.17 -2.19
C THR A 133 -1.39 3.18 -1.40
N ILE A 134 -0.14 2.81 -1.10
CA ILE A 134 0.85 3.69 -0.46
C ILE A 134 1.92 4.04 -1.49
N ALA A 135 2.10 5.34 -1.72
CA ALA A 135 3.21 5.86 -2.50
C ALA A 135 4.08 6.81 -1.66
N ILE A 136 5.39 6.78 -1.85
CA ILE A 136 6.31 7.77 -1.28
C ILE A 136 6.78 8.71 -2.38
N HIS A 137 6.68 10.01 -2.12
CA HIS A 137 7.12 11.07 -2.99
C HIS A 137 8.34 11.75 -2.36
N CYS A 138 9.44 11.74 -3.10
CA CYS A 138 10.70 12.34 -2.73
C CYS A 138 10.93 13.60 -3.58
N LYS A 139 11.17 14.73 -2.91
CA LYS A 139 11.57 15.98 -3.55
C LYS A 139 12.96 16.41 -3.09
N THR A 140 13.85 16.52 -4.05
CA THR A 140 15.22 16.99 -3.94
C THR A 140 15.37 18.34 -4.65
N PRO A 141 16.09 19.32 -4.08
CA PRO A 141 16.46 20.50 -4.84
C PRO A 141 17.27 20.12 -6.09
N PHE A 142 16.97 20.74 -7.23
CA PHE A 142 17.72 20.58 -8.48
C PHE A 142 17.72 19.17 -9.10
N SER A 143 16.85 18.27 -8.65
CA SER A 143 16.65 16.96 -9.29
C SER A 143 15.16 16.73 -9.58
N PRO A 144 14.83 15.85 -10.53
CA PRO A 144 13.45 15.44 -10.74
C PRO A 144 12.79 14.93 -9.44
N GLU A 145 11.49 15.14 -9.33
CA GLU A 145 10.70 14.58 -8.22
C GLU A 145 10.56 13.07 -8.45
N GLU A 146 10.69 12.25 -7.41
CA GLU A 146 10.58 10.80 -7.54
C GLU A 146 9.36 10.29 -6.80
N VAL A 147 8.60 9.38 -7.41
CA VAL A 147 7.40 8.79 -6.78
C VAL A 147 7.44 7.28 -6.93
N PHE A 148 7.32 6.58 -5.81
CA PHE A 148 7.45 5.14 -5.72
C PHE A 148 6.19 4.53 -5.10
N TYR A 149 5.67 3.45 -5.66
CA TYR A 149 4.64 2.63 -5.05
C TYR A 149 5.32 1.63 -4.12
N ILE A 150 5.00 1.66 -2.82
CA ILE A 150 5.79 0.99 -1.77
C ILE A 150 4.98 0.07 -0.87
N GLY A 151 3.65 0.02 -1.03
CA GLY A 151 2.83 -0.92 -0.28
C GLY A 151 1.34 -0.78 -0.55
N THR A 152 0.59 -1.77 -0.09
CA THR A 152 -0.87 -1.85 -0.20
C THR A 152 -1.46 -2.13 1.17
N ILE A 153 -2.47 -1.36 1.57
CA ILE A 153 -3.25 -1.63 2.78
C ILE A 153 -4.61 -2.18 2.35
N CYS A 154 -5.07 -3.23 3.03
CA CYS A 154 -6.44 -3.69 2.93
C CYS A 154 -7.16 -3.48 4.26
N VAL A 155 -8.32 -2.82 4.21
CA VAL A 155 -9.21 -2.66 5.37
C VAL A 155 -10.44 -3.56 5.17
N TYR A 156 -10.63 -4.49 6.09
CA TYR A 156 -11.79 -5.35 6.16
C TYR A 156 -12.82 -4.82 7.16
N SER A 157 -14.06 -4.74 6.72
CA SER A 157 -15.23 -4.45 7.56
C SER A 157 -16.20 -5.62 7.51
N PRO A 158 -16.49 -6.27 8.65
CA PRO A 158 -17.46 -7.36 8.70
C PRO A 158 -18.88 -6.88 8.39
N PRO A 159 -19.78 -7.78 7.95
CA PRO A 159 -21.18 -7.44 7.70
C PRO A 159 -21.95 -7.16 9.00
N GLU A 160 -21.52 -7.75 10.13
CA GLU A 160 -22.11 -7.47 11.44
C GLU A 160 -21.77 -6.06 11.89
N ARG A 161 -22.79 -5.31 12.34
CA ARG A 161 -22.66 -3.91 12.77
C ARG A 161 -21.60 -3.70 13.87
N ASP A 162 -21.49 -4.66 14.78
CA ASP A 162 -20.53 -4.63 15.91
C ASP A 162 -19.30 -5.52 15.66
N GLY A 163 -19.16 -6.04 14.43
CA GLY A 163 -18.02 -6.86 14.07
C GLY A 163 -16.72 -6.07 14.09
N LYS A 164 -15.63 -6.75 14.46
CA LYS A 164 -14.30 -6.12 14.57
C LYS A 164 -13.66 -5.97 13.19
N LYS A 165 -13.39 -4.73 12.81
CA LYS A 165 -12.61 -4.40 11.61
C LYS A 165 -11.19 -4.94 11.72
N CYS A 166 -10.62 -5.33 10.59
CA CYS A 166 -9.24 -5.78 10.48
C CYS A 166 -8.52 -4.98 9.41
N ILE A 167 -7.19 -4.95 9.48
CA ILE A 167 -6.36 -4.24 8.52
C ILE A 167 -5.07 -5.02 8.26
N SER A 168 -4.70 -5.15 6.99
CA SER A 168 -3.44 -5.77 6.58
C SER A 168 -2.63 -4.81 5.71
N LEU A 169 -1.31 -4.94 5.77
CA LEU A 169 -0.35 -4.25 4.91
C LEU A 169 0.49 -5.29 4.17
N ASP A 170 0.63 -5.11 2.87
CA ASP A 170 1.58 -5.82 2.03
C ASP A 170 2.65 -4.85 1.50
N VAL A 171 3.92 -5.17 1.76
CA VAL A 171 5.10 -4.38 1.34
C VAL A 171 5.85 -4.99 0.16
N SER A 172 5.31 -6.03 -0.49
CA SER A 172 5.88 -6.64 -1.71
C SER A 172 6.26 -5.62 -2.80
N PRO A 173 5.47 -4.56 -3.08
CA PRO A 173 5.86 -3.55 -4.07
C PRO A 173 7.23 -2.90 -3.80
N LEU A 174 7.62 -2.77 -2.53
CA LEU A 174 8.91 -2.22 -2.14
C LEU A 174 10.07 -3.16 -2.48
N TYR A 175 9.85 -4.48 -2.45
CA TYR A 175 10.84 -5.47 -2.85
C TYR A 175 11.02 -5.51 -4.35
N ASP A 176 9.92 -5.44 -5.10
CA ASP A 176 9.95 -5.29 -6.56
C ASP A 176 10.79 -4.06 -6.95
N LEU A 177 10.57 -2.96 -6.22
CA LEU A 177 11.35 -1.72 -6.37
C LEU A 177 12.84 -1.88 -6.11
N PHE A 178 13.20 -2.62 -5.06
CA PHE A 178 14.60 -2.86 -4.74
C PHE A 178 15.32 -3.60 -5.87
N LEU A 179 14.71 -4.66 -6.39
CA LEU A 179 15.30 -5.51 -7.43
C LEU A 179 15.52 -4.72 -8.74
N ASP A 180 14.57 -3.88 -9.11
CA ASP A 180 14.56 -3.20 -10.41
C ASP A 180 15.28 -1.84 -10.42
N TRP A 181 15.29 -1.12 -9.30
CA TRP A 181 15.71 0.30 -9.27
C TRP A 181 16.95 0.55 -8.40
N CYS A 182 17.64 -0.50 -7.96
CA CYS A 182 18.91 -0.40 -7.23
C CYS A 182 18.82 0.50 -5.97
N VAL A 183 17.64 0.55 -5.34
CA VAL A 183 17.47 1.30 -4.08
C VAL A 183 18.30 0.62 -3.00
N ASN A 184 19.24 1.31 -2.37
CA ASN A 184 20.06 0.67 -1.34
C ASN A 184 19.22 0.18 -0.15
N ARG A 185 19.71 -0.86 0.54
CA ARG A 185 19.00 -1.50 1.67
C ARG A 185 18.60 -0.52 2.78
N LYS A 186 19.42 0.49 3.06
CA LYS A 186 19.11 1.52 4.07
C LYS A 186 17.87 2.32 3.69
N THR A 187 17.74 2.69 2.41
CA THR A 187 16.60 3.43 1.89
C THR A 187 15.35 2.55 1.87
N MET A 188 15.49 1.29 1.46
CA MET A 188 14.42 0.31 1.50
C MET A 188 13.86 0.13 2.91
N ARG A 189 14.73 -0.13 3.91
CA ARG A 189 14.30 -0.25 5.31
C ARG A 189 13.58 1.00 5.80
N SER A 190 14.11 2.18 5.48
CA SER A 190 13.44 3.46 5.80
C SER A 190 12.06 3.60 5.15
N MET A 191 11.87 3.14 3.90
CA MET A 191 10.57 3.15 3.23
C MET A 191 9.60 2.11 3.83
N ARG A 192 10.11 0.95 4.23
CA ARG A 192 9.33 -0.10 4.92
C ARG A 192 8.81 0.39 6.26
N ASP A 193 9.68 1.00 7.07
CA ASP A 193 9.31 1.57 8.37
C ASP A 193 8.21 2.64 8.21
N HIS A 194 8.33 3.46 7.16
CA HIS A 194 7.32 4.42 6.78
C HIS A 194 5.96 3.79 6.40
N CYS A 195 5.93 2.65 5.69
CA CYS A 195 4.69 1.91 5.43
C CYS A 195 4.06 1.37 6.72
N VAL A 196 4.87 0.82 7.62
CA VAL A 196 4.41 0.26 8.90
C VAL A 196 3.87 1.36 9.82
N ASP A 197 4.54 2.51 9.89
CA ASP A 197 4.03 3.69 10.62
C ASP A 197 2.68 4.15 10.05
N GLU A 198 2.54 4.12 8.73
CA GLU A 198 1.32 4.54 8.04
C GLU A 198 0.16 3.57 8.32
N LEU A 199 0.42 2.26 8.36
CA LEU A 199 -0.55 1.25 8.80
C LEU A 199 -1.05 1.54 10.21
N HIS A 200 -0.16 1.69 11.18
CA HIS A 200 -0.54 1.92 12.58
C HIS A 200 -1.35 3.21 12.75
N ARG A 201 -0.94 4.27 12.04
CA ARG A 201 -1.65 5.55 12.03
C ARG A 201 -3.05 5.38 11.45
N PHE A 202 -3.18 4.71 10.31
CA PHE A 202 -4.46 4.54 9.63
C PHE A 202 -5.40 3.62 10.42
N ALA A 203 -4.87 2.55 11.00
CA ALA A 203 -5.61 1.69 11.93
C ALA A 203 -6.16 2.47 13.14
N LYS A 204 -5.35 3.37 13.73
CA LYS A 204 -5.79 4.24 14.82
C LYS A 204 -6.93 5.17 14.40
N GLN A 205 -6.88 5.76 13.20
CA GLN A 205 -7.97 6.59 12.67
C GLN A 205 -9.27 5.80 12.50
N LEU A 206 -9.16 4.51 12.15
CA LEU A 206 -10.28 3.60 11.94
C LEU A 206 -10.77 2.92 13.24
N GLY A 207 -10.11 3.12 14.38
CA GLY A 207 -10.42 2.46 15.64
C GLY A 207 -10.10 0.96 15.64
N ILE A 208 -9.09 0.52 14.87
CA ILE A 208 -8.70 -0.89 14.75
C ILE A 208 -7.59 -1.23 15.75
N ASP A 209 -7.88 -2.13 16.69
CA ASP A 209 -6.90 -2.59 17.68
C ASP A 209 -5.68 -3.24 17.04
N LYS A 210 -4.52 -3.13 17.70
CA LYS A 210 -3.24 -3.75 17.28
C LYS A 210 -3.34 -5.24 16.97
N LYS A 211 -4.17 -5.99 17.69
CA LYS A 211 -4.36 -7.44 17.48
C LYS A 211 -5.08 -7.81 16.18
N HIS A 212 -5.72 -6.85 15.52
CA HIS A 212 -6.37 -7.03 14.21
C HIS A 212 -5.59 -6.34 13.08
N GLN A 213 -4.31 -6.04 13.33
CA GLN A 213 -3.38 -5.49 12.36
C GLN A 213 -2.41 -6.59 11.94
N ALA A 214 -2.24 -6.78 10.63
CA ALA A 214 -1.27 -7.72 10.08
C ALA A 214 -0.35 -7.03 9.08
N VAL A 215 0.87 -7.53 9.00
CA VAL A 215 1.83 -7.11 7.97
C VAL A 215 2.42 -8.34 7.33
N SER A 216 2.30 -8.44 6.01
CA SER A 216 2.94 -9.49 5.22
C SER A 216 4.31 -9.02 4.73
N LYS A 217 5.21 -9.98 4.50
CA LYS A 217 6.46 -9.77 3.76
C LYS A 217 7.42 -8.73 4.38
N LEU A 218 7.37 -8.53 5.69
CA LEU A 218 8.35 -7.69 6.41
C LEU A 218 9.76 -8.29 6.40
N ASP A 219 9.85 -9.62 6.43
CA ASP A 219 11.11 -10.38 6.52
C ASP A 219 11.79 -10.59 5.17
N LEU A 220 11.14 -10.22 4.07
CA LEU A 220 11.86 -10.11 2.82
C LEU A 220 13.00 -9.11 3.07
N GLU A 221 14.23 -9.51 2.86
CA GLU A 221 15.36 -8.61 2.74
C GLU A 221 16.16 -9.13 1.55
N PRO A 222 16.65 -8.25 0.67
CA PRO A 222 17.55 -8.69 -0.38
C PRO A 222 18.82 -9.28 0.22
N ASP A 223 19.42 -10.27 -0.44
CA ASP A 223 20.64 -10.93 0.04
C ASP A 223 21.80 -9.94 0.21
N ARG A 224 22.73 -10.24 1.12
CA ARG A 224 23.93 -9.42 1.35
C ARG A 224 24.78 -9.26 0.08
N GLU A 225 24.73 -10.24 -0.81
CA GLU A 225 25.45 -10.22 -2.08
C GLU A 225 24.80 -9.32 -3.14
N THR A 226 23.50 -9.00 -3.01
CA THR A 226 22.83 -8.09 -3.95
C THR A 226 23.37 -6.67 -3.86
N ASP A 227 23.88 -6.24 -2.69
CA ASP A 227 24.52 -4.93 -2.50
C ASP A 227 25.84 -4.79 -3.32
N LEU A 228 26.52 -5.88 -3.66
CA LEU A 228 27.77 -5.86 -4.44
C LEU A 228 27.54 -5.67 -5.94
N HIS A 229 26.32 -5.95 -6.43
CA HIS A 229 25.96 -5.88 -7.84
C HIS A 229 25.14 -4.63 -8.22
N LEU A 230 24.80 -3.76 -7.26
CA LEU A 230 24.21 -2.44 -7.53
C LEU A 230 25.30 -1.49 -8.07
N VAL A 231 25.76 -1.77 -9.29
CA VAL A 231 26.62 -0.90 -10.08
C VAL A 231 25.90 0.43 -10.28
N ALA A 232 26.65 1.53 -10.20
CA ALA A 232 26.16 2.88 -10.39
C ALA A 232 25.21 2.98 -11.61
N PRO A 233 24.10 3.72 -11.51
CA PRO A 233 23.21 3.91 -12.65
C PRO A 233 24.01 4.55 -13.81
N PRO A 234 23.78 4.12 -15.07
CA PRO A 234 24.44 4.73 -16.21
C PRO A 234 24.10 6.23 -16.26
N HIS A 235 25.15 7.04 -16.45
CA HIS A 235 25.11 8.50 -16.52
C HIS A 235 24.23 9.04 -17.64
#